data_AF-A0A5K1BJU5-F1
#
_entry.id   AF-A0A5K1BJU5-F1
#
_cell.length_a   1.000
_cell.length_b   1.000
_cell.length_c   1.000
_cell.angle_alpha   90.00
_cell.angle_beta   90.00
_cell.angle_gamma   90.00
#
_symmetry.space_group_name_H-M   'P 1'
#
loop_
_entity.id
_entity.type
_entity.pdbx_description
1 polymer ?
#
loop_
_entity_poly.entity_id
_entity_poly.type
_entity_poly.pdbx_seq_one_letter_code
_entity_poly.pdbx_strand_id
1 'polypeptide(L)' 'EPKAIPWTHATPLKAAADGWAHLDIRTGDVVAWPTNLGWMMGPWLVYASLINGATMALYNGSPLAYGFAKFVQ' A
#
# COMPACT_ATOMS: atom_id res chain seq x y z
N GLU A 1 6.08 -5.55 -26.95
CA GLU A 1 5.56 -4.27 -26.42
C GLU A 1 4.99 -4.48 -25.02
N PRO A 2 5.08 -3.50 -24.10
CA PRO A 2 4.51 -3.60 -22.76
C PRO A 2 2.99 -3.79 -22.81
N LYS A 3 2.45 -4.68 -21.98
CA LYS A 3 1.02 -4.97 -21.88
C LYS A 3 0.44 -4.33 -20.61
N ALA A 4 -0.71 -3.68 -20.74
CA ALA A 4 -1.45 -3.16 -19.59
C ALA A 4 -2.23 -4.30 -18.90
N ILE A 5 -2.28 -4.27 -17.57
CA ILE A 5 -3.15 -5.14 -16.78
C ILE A 5 -4.44 -4.37 -16.51
N PRO A 6 -5.60 -4.80 -17.04
CA PRO A 6 -6.85 -4.08 -16.85
C PRO A 6 -7.34 -4.26 -15.41
N TRP A 7 -7.68 -3.14 -14.77
CA TRP A 7 -8.29 -3.13 -13.45
C TRP A 7 -9.75 -2.71 -13.55
N THR A 8 -10.58 -3.25 -12.67
CA THR A 8 -12.00 -2.90 -12.59
C THR A 8 -12.29 -2.30 -11.22
N HIS A 9 -13.54 -1.84 -11.02
CA HIS A 9 -13.98 -1.37 -9.71
C HIS A 9 -13.95 -2.45 -8.60
N ALA A 10 -13.80 -3.72 -8.95
CA ALA A 10 -13.63 -4.81 -7.98
C ALA A 10 -12.19 -4.90 -7.43
N THR A 11 -11.19 -4.44 -8.18
CA THR A 11 -9.78 -4.54 -7.76
C THR A 11 -9.47 -3.80 -6.45
N PRO A 12 -9.96 -2.56 -6.21
CA PRO A 12 -9.80 -1.89 -4.93
C PRO A 12 -10.41 -2.66 -3.75
N LEU A 13 -11.59 -3.27 -3.94
CA LEU A 13 -12.27 -4.04 -2.90
C LEU A 13 -11.47 -5.29 -2.52
N LYS A 14 -10.88 -5.97 -3.52
CA LYS A 14 -10.00 -7.11 -3.28
C LYS A 14 -8.74 -6.70 -2.52
N ALA A 15 -8.09 -5.60 -2.89
CA ALA A 15 -6.92 -5.08 -2.17
C ALA A 15 -7.24 -4.72 -0.72
N ALA A 16 -8.38 -4.07 -0.48
CA ALA A 16 -8.87 -3.78 0.87
C ALA A 16 -9.10 -5.04 1.70
N ALA A 17 -9.80 -6.03 1.12
CA ALA A 17 -10.03 -7.32 1.76
C ALA A 17 -8.72 -8.05 2.09
N ASP A 18 -7.73 -7.99 1.18
CA ASP A 18 -6.42 -8.60 1.41
C ASP A 18 -5.66 -7.94 2.54
N GLY A 19 -5.66 -6.60 2.60
CA GLY A 19 -5.08 -5.85 3.70
C GLY A 19 -5.74 -6.16 5.05
N TRP A 20 -7.08 -6.19 5.08
CA TRP A 20 -7.85 -6.47 6.29
C TRP A 20 -7.66 -7.91 6.79
N ALA A 21 -7.71 -8.89 5.88
CA ALA A 21 -7.71 -10.31 6.25
C ALA A 21 -6.32 -10.89 6.47
N HIS A 22 -5.33 -10.50 5.66
CA HIS A 22 -3.99 -11.12 5.69
C HIS A 22 -2.96 -10.30 6.47
N LEU A 23 -3.17 -9.00 6.62
CA LEU A 23 -2.24 -8.09 7.30
C LEU A 23 -2.88 -7.38 8.48
N ASP A 24 -4.10 -7.75 8.83
CA ASP A 24 -4.85 -7.21 9.98
C ASP A 24 -4.96 -5.67 9.97
N ILE A 25 -5.05 -5.05 8.78
CA ILE A 25 -5.16 -3.59 8.70
C ILE A 25 -6.52 -3.14 9.24
N ARG A 26 -6.49 -2.39 10.34
CA ARG A 26 -7.65 -1.83 11.03
C ARG A 26 -7.70 -0.31 10.90
N THR A 27 -8.85 0.23 11.25
CA THR A 27 -9.06 1.68 11.31
C THR A 27 -8.12 2.31 12.33
N GLY A 28 -7.45 3.39 11.93
CA GLY A 28 -6.46 4.09 12.75
C GLY A 28 -5.02 3.58 12.61
N ASP A 29 -4.79 2.45 11.96
CA ASP A 29 -3.43 1.96 11.71
C ASP A 29 -2.67 2.86 10.73
N VAL A 30 -1.34 2.77 10.77
CA VAL A 30 -0.45 3.41 9.79
C VAL A 30 0.25 2.31 8.98
N VAL A 31 -0.08 2.23 7.70
CA VAL A 31 0.43 1.19 6.79
C VAL A 31 1.65 1.72 6.06
N ALA A 32 2.82 1.18 6.40
CA ALA A 32 4.07 1.44 5.70
C ALA A 32 4.47 0.22 4.86
N TRP A 33 4.56 0.40 3.53
CA TRP A 33 5.05 -0.63 2.63
C TRP A 33 6.09 -0.04 1.67
N PRO A 34 7.35 -0.52 1.66
CA PRO A 34 8.41 0.01 0.80
C PRO A 34 8.15 -0.38 -0.66
N THR A 35 7.41 0.44 -1.39
CA THR A 35 7.13 0.31 -2.82
C THR A 35 7.15 1.67 -3.50
N ASN A 36 6.89 1.71 -4.80
CA ASN A 36 6.57 2.94 -5.50
C ASN A 36 5.22 2.81 -6.23
N LEU A 37 4.61 3.95 -6.55
CA LEU A 37 3.27 4.00 -7.12
C LEU A 37 3.17 3.46 -8.56
N GLY A 38 4.30 3.22 -9.23
CA GLY A 38 4.34 2.65 -10.59
C GLY A 38 4.24 1.13 -10.64
N TRP A 39 4.44 0.43 -9.52
CA TRP A 39 4.27 -1.03 -9.44
C TRP A 39 2.91 -1.41 -8.87
N MET A 40 2.52 -2.67 -9.08
CA MET A 40 1.24 -3.22 -8.62
C MET A 40 0.97 -2.98 -7.11
N MET A 41 2.01 -3.00 -6.27
CA MET A 41 1.87 -2.76 -4.84
C MET A 41 1.58 -1.30 -4.47
N GLY A 42 1.81 -0.35 -5.37
CA GLY A 42 1.53 1.07 -5.16
C GLY A 42 0.04 1.34 -4.96
N PRO A 43 -0.83 1.05 -5.94
CA PRO A 43 -2.25 1.21 -5.73
C PRO A 43 -2.83 0.21 -4.72
N TRP A 44 -2.24 -0.99 -4.55
CA TRP A 44 -2.63 -1.88 -3.45
C TRP A 44 -2.46 -1.17 -2.10
N LEU A 45 -1.34 -0.48 -1.86
CA LEU A 45 -1.10 0.27 -0.63
C LEU A 45 -2.15 1.37 -0.43
N VAL A 46 -2.51 2.09 -1.50
CA VAL A 46 -3.55 3.13 -1.47
C VAL A 46 -4.90 2.54 -1.05
N TYR A 47 -5.35 1.45 -1.68
CA TYR A 47 -6.65 0.87 -1.40
C TYR A 47 -6.70 0.12 -0.07
N ALA A 48 -5.67 -0.68 0.23
CA ALA A 48 -5.58 -1.46 1.45
C ALA A 48 -5.53 -0.59 2.71
N SER A 49 -4.93 0.60 2.62
CA SER A 49 -4.94 1.56 3.73
C SER A 49 -6.25 2.35 3.79
N LEU A 50 -6.58 3.12 2.74
CA LEU A 50 -7.63 4.14 2.82
C LEU A 50 -9.04 3.54 2.92
N ILE A 51 -9.33 2.43 2.24
CA ILE A 51 -10.66 1.80 2.31
C ILE A 51 -10.89 1.19 3.70
N ASN A 52 -9.85 0.67 4.35
CA ASN A 52 -9.93 0.11 5.70
C ASN A 52 -9.93 1.18 6.81
N GLY A 53 -9.91 2.47 6.46
CA GLY A 53 -9.85 3.58 7.42
C GLY A 53 -8.49 3.73 8.10
N ALA A 54 -7.44 3.17 7.51
CA ALA A 54 -6.06 3.35 7.95
C ALA A 54 -5.41 4.54 7.25
N THR A 55 -4.20 4.88 7.68
CA THR A 55 -3.36 5.94 7.11
C THR A 55 -2.27 5.32 6.25
N MET A 56 -2.03 5.89 5.07
CA MET A 56 -0.92 5.48 4.21
C MET A 56 0.37 6.25 4.60
N ALA A 57 1.44 5.52 4.92
CA ALA A 57 2.75 6.12 5.14
C ALA A 57 3.48 6.32 3.80
N LEU A 58 3.92 7.56 3.52
CA LEU A 58 4.66 7.91 2.30
C LEU A 58 6.09 8.34 2.62
N TYR A 59 7.06 7.57 2.13
CA TYR A 59 8.48 7.90 2.23
C TYR A 59 9.07 8.12 0.84
N ASN A 60 9.72 9.25 0.64
CA ASN A 60 10.46 9.56 -0.58
C ASN A 60 11.95 9.29 -0.39
N GLY A 61 12.42 8.13 -0.83
CA GLY A 61 13.81 7.73 -0.75
C GLY A 61 14.01 6.23 -0.89
N SER A 62 15.25 5.78 -0.73
CA SER A 62 15.55 4.35 -0.74
C SER A 62 15.14 3.67 0.57
N PRO A 63 14.45 2.51 0.53
CA PRO A 63 14.14 1.73 1.72
C PRO A 63 15.37 1.05 2.35
N LEU A 64 16.50 1.03 1.64
CA LEU A 64 17.77 0.47 2.13
C LEU A 64 18.59 1.49 2.94
N ALA A 65 18.19 2.77 2.94
CA ALA A 65 18.88 3.82 3.67
C ALA A 65 18.37 3.94 5.10
N TYR A 66 19.24 4.41 6.00
CA TYR A 66 18.90 4.68 7.41
C TYR A 66 17.69 5.61 7.59
N GLY A 67 17.45 6.52 6.64
CA GLY A 67 16.28 7.40 6.66
C GLY A 67 14.95 6.64 6.66
N PHE A 68 14.86 5.49 5.98
CA PHE A 68 13.66 4.67 5.99
C PHE A 68 13.45 3.97 7.33
N ALA A 69 14.52 3.44 7.94
CA ALA A 69 14.46 2.83 9.27
C ALA A 69 13.96 3.83 10.33
N LYS A 70 14.39 5.10 10.26
CA LYS A 70 13.86 6.18 11.10
C LYS A 70 12.40 6.51 10.82
N PHE A 71 11.97 6.40 9.57
CA PHE A 71 10.61 6.74 9.16
C PHE A 71 9.57 5.73 9.64
N VAL A 72 9.92 4.44 9.70
CA VAL A 72 9.01 3.35 10.11
C VAL A 72 9.04 3.03 11.62
N GLN A 73 9.85 3.75 12.40
CA GLN A 73 9.94 3.62 13.85
C GLN A 73 8.74 4.27 14.54
#